data_AF-A0A6N7PUB0-F1
#
_entry.id   AF-A0A6N7PUB0-F1
#
_cell.length_a   1.000
_cell.length_b   1.000
_cell.length_c   1.000
_cell.angle_alpha   90.00
_cell.angle_beta   90.00
_cell.angle_gamma   90.00
#
_symmetry.space_group_name_H-M   'P 1'
#
loop_
_entity.id
_entity.type
_entity.pdbx_description
1 polymer ?
#
loop_
_entity_poly.entity_id
_entity_poly.type
_entity_poly.pdbx_seq_one_letter_code
_entity_poly.pdbx_strand_id
1 'polypeptide(L)'
;MSATMHTQELQWLPPEGGPARTITVTISPPEPQGDMYAAVIDIAGFDEPCTKRIYGADAEQAAELANKTVPALLDLRARGGTLTPTD
;
A
#
# COMPACT_ATOMS: atom_id res chain seq x y z
N MET A 1 -20.31 -3.46 -6.92
CA MET A 1 -19.56 -3.54 -5.64
C MET A 1 -19.13 -2.12 -5.30
N SER A 2 -19.44 -1.61 -4.10
CA SER A 2 -18.97 -0.29 -3.68
C SER A 2 -17.46 -0.33 -3.50
N ALA A 3 -16.72 0.56 -4.18
CA ALA A 3 -15.29 0.70 -3.97
C ALA A 3 -15.05 1.29 -2.57
N THR A 4 -14.74 0.43 -1.61
CA THR A 4 -14.41 0.84 -0.24
C THR A 4 -12.91 1.05 -0.10
N MET A 5 -12.54 2.09 0.63
CA MET A 5 -11.17 2.30 1.07
C MET A 5 -10.70 1.08 1.87
N HIS A 6 -9.52 0.57 1.54
CA HIS A 6 -8.91 -0.53 2.28
C HIS A 6 -7.72 0.00 3.06
N THR A 7 -7.72 -0.21 4.37
CA THR A 7 -6.60 0.15 5.24
C THR A 7 -6.12 -1.10 5.95
N GLN A 8 -4.80 -1.29 5.97
CA GLN A 8 -4.14 -2.38 6.67
C GLN A 8 -3.00 -1.82 7.52
N GLU A 9 -2.88 -2.32 8.74
CA GLU A 9 -1.74 -2.06 9.61
C GLU A 9 -0.80 -3.27 9.62
N LEU A 10 0.50 -2.97 9.66
CA LEU A 10 1.59 -3.93 9.75
C LEU A 10 2.56 -3.45 10.82
N GLN A 11 3.25 -4.37 11.46
CA GLN A 11 4.40 -4.08 12.31
C GLN A 11 5.68 -4.30 11.51
N TRP A 12 6.53 -3.28 11.46
CA TRP A 12 7.87 -3.35 10.87
C TRP A 12 8.92 -3.43 11.96
N LEU A 13 9.79 -4.45 11.87
CA LEU A 13 10.98 -4.58 12.70
C LEU A 13 12.21 -4.25 11.85
N PRO A 14 12.95 -3.17 12.18
CA PRO A 14 14.17 -2.80 11.47
C PRO A 14 15.23 -3.91 11.53
N PRO A 15 16.04 -4.11 10.48
CA PRO A 15 17.06 -5.16 10.46
C PRO A 15 18.16 -4.95 11.51
N GLU A 16 18.40 -3.71 11.93
CA GLU A 16 19.44 -3.35 12.90
C GLU A 16 18.96 -3.42 14.37
N GLY A 17 17.80 -4.02 14.62
CA GLY A 17 17.28 -4.20 15.99
C GLY A 17 16.70 -2.94 16.62
N GLY A 18 16.36 -1.94 15.80
CA GLY A 18 15.65 -0.74 16.25
C GLY A 18 14.23 -1.04 16.76
N PRO A 19 13.54 -0.05 17.37
CA PRO A 19 12.18 -0.25 17.84
C PRO A 19 11.27 -0.60 16.68
N ALA A 20 10.36 -1.55 16.91
CA ALA A 20 9.32 -1.86 15.95
C ALA A 20 8.43 -0.62 15.71
N ARG A 21 7.99 -0.44 14.47
CA ARG A 21 7.13 0.67 14.05
C ARG A 21 5.86 0.14 13.40
N THR A 22 4.76 0.84 13.61
CA THR A 22 3.53 0.57 12.87
C THR A 22 3.63 1.18 11.49
N ILE A 23 3.41 0.36 10.47
CA ILE A 23 3.28 0.75 9.07
C ILE A 23 1.80 0.71 8.72
N THR A 24 1.29 1.81 8.18
CA THR A 24 -0.09 1.89 7.70
C THR A 24 -0.07 1.89 6.17
N VAL A 25 -0.82 0.96 5.58
CA VAL A 25 -1.05 0.90 4.14
C VAL A 25 -2.51 1.27 3.88
N THR A 26 -2.74 2.21 2.98
CA THR A 26 -4.08 2.61 2.54
C THR A 26 -4.16 2.49 1.03
N ILE A 27 -5.20 1.82 0.54
CA ILE A 27 -5.58 1.80 -0.87
C ILE A 27 -6.88 2.59 -1.00
N SER A 28 -6.83 3.69 -1.75
CA SER A 28 -8.02 4.50 -2.04
C SER A 28 -9.00 3.71 -2.92
N PRO A 29 -10.31 4.02 -2.83
CA PRO A 29 -11.25 3.64 -3.88
C PRO A 29 -10.70 4.06 -5.26
N PRO A 30 -10.80 3.20 -6.28
CA PRO A 30 -10.48 3.59 -7.65
C PRO A 30 -11.42 4.71 -8.12
N GLU A 31 -10.83 5.76 -8.69
CA GLU A 31 -11.56 6.90 -9.24
C GLU A 31 -11.32 7.03 -10.75
N PRO A 32 -12.32 7.48 -11.53
CA PRO A 32 -12.14 7.72 -12.96
C PRO A 32 -11.13 8.85 -13.21
N GLN A 33 -10.24 8.62 -14.18
CA GLN A 33 -9.18 9.52 -14.62
C GLN A 33 -9.12 9.51 -16.16
N GLY A 34 -10.07 10.20 -16.78
CA GLY A 34 -10.28 10.13 -18.24
C GLY A 34 -10.82 8.77 -18.66
N ASP A 35 -10.14 8.10 -19.59
CA ASP A 35 -10.53 6.78 -20.13
C ASP A 35 -10.04 5.60 -19.26
N MET A 36 -9.50 5.88 -18.07
CA MET A 36 -8.95 4.90 -17.14
C MET A 36 -9.48 5.12 -15.73
N TYR A 37 -9.20 4.20 -14.83
CA TYR A 37 -9.38 4.34 -13.39
C TYR A 37 -8.03 4.35 -12.68
N ALA A 38 -7.94 5.09 -11.59
CA ALA A 38 -6.75 5.13 -10.76
C ALA A 38 -7.08 4.83 -9.30
N ALA A 39 -6.30 3.95 -8.69
CA ALA A 39 -6.25 3.77 -7.25
C ALA A 39 -4.93 4.35 -6.71
N VAL A 40 -4.96 4.89 -5.50
CA VAL A 40 -3.78 5.43 -4.82
C VAL A 40 -3.42 4.49 -3.67
N ILE A 41 -2.15 4.11 -3.61
CA ILE A 41 -1.54 3.39 -2.49
C ILE A 41 -0.74 4.40 -1.69
N ASP A 42 -1.06 4.54 -0.41
CA ASP A 42 -0.29 5.31 0.55
C ASP A 42 0.30 4.36 1.60
N ILE A 43 1.60 4.48 1.84
CA ILE A 43 2.33 3.71 2.86
C ILE A 43 3.03 4.71 3.78
N ALA A 44 2.69 4.67 5.07
CA ALA A 44 3.21 5.53 6.11
C ALA A 44 3.84 4.70 7.25
N GLY A 45 4.69 5.32 8.07
CA GLY A 45 5.34 4.69 9.24
C GLY A 45 6.82 4.32 9.04
N PHE A 46 7.28 4.26 7.79
CA PHE A 46 8.71 4.26 7.48
C PHE A 46 9.31 5.66 7.66
N ASP A 47 10.63 5.80 7.55
CA ASP A 47 11.32 7.10 7.63
C ASP A 47 10.84 8.08 6.53
N GLU A 48 10.47 7.55 5.36
CA GLU A 48 9.90 8.31 4.27
C GLU A 48 8.53 7.72 3.86
N PRO A 49 7.46 8.53 3.81
CA PRO A 49 6.19 8.05 3.30
C PRO A 49 6.27 7.75 1.80
N CYS A 50 5.43 6.84 1.34
CA CYS A 50 5.40 6.40 -0.04
C CYS A 50 3.98 6.46 -0.60
N THR A 51 3.76 7.31 -1.59
CA THR A 51 2.51 7.38 -2.35
C THR A 51 2.74 6.88 -3.77
N LYS A 52 1.89 5.97 -4.23
CA LYS A 52 1.93 5.43 -5.60
C LYS A 52 0.54 5.40 -6.20
N ARG A 53 0.39 5.97 -7.40
CA ARG A 53 -0.83 5.86 -8.19
C ARG A 53 -0.72 4.69 -9.17
N ILE A 54 -1.76 3.87 -9.23
CA ILE A 54 -1.87 2.69 -10.08
C ILE A 54 -3.09 2.86 -10.98
N TYR A 55 -2.92 2.56 -12.26
CA TYR A 55 -3.95 2.73 -13.28
C TYR A 55 -4.45 1.38 -13.79
N GLY A 56 -5.76 1.29 -14.02
CA GLY A 56 -6.43 0.17 -14.67
C GLY A 56 -7.42 0.67 -15.73
N ALA A 57 -7.79 -0.21 -16.66
CA ALA A 57 -8.80 0.05 -17.68
C ALA A 57 -10.20 0.25 -17.08
N ASP A 58 -10.46 -0.35 -15.92
CA ASP A 58 -11.67 -0.19 -15.13
C ASP A 58 -11.35 -0.16 -13.62
N ALA A 59 -12.38 0.11 -12.81
CA ALA A 59 -12.25 0.22 -11.36
C ALA A 59 -11.75 -1.08 -10.71
N GLU A 60 -12.22 -2.23 -11.18
CA GLU A 60 -11.85 -3.54 -10.61
C GLU A 60 -10.38 -3.84 -10.89
N GLN A 61 -9.94 -3.62 -12.13
CA GLN A 61 -8.56 -3.80 -12.52
C GLN A 61 -7.62 -2.84 -11.75
N ALA A 62 -8.00 -1.57 -11.59
CA ALA A 62 -7.21 -0.61 -10.83
C ALA A 62 -7.05 -1.02 -9.36
N ALA A 63 -8.12 -1.51 -8.71
CA ALA A 63 -8.07 -2.04 -7.35
C ALA A 63 -7.21 -3.31 -7.26
N GLU A 64 -7.37 -4.25 -8.19
CA GLU A 64 -6.62 -5.50 -8.22
C GLU A 64 -5.11 -5.24 -8.39
N LEU A 65 -4.74 -4.38 -9.35
CA LEU A 65 -3.36 -3.99 -9.59
C LEU A 65 -2.76 -3.27 -8.38
N ALA A 66 -3.53 -2.41 -7.71
CA ALA A 66 -3.07 -1.75 -6.49
C ALA A 66 -2.75 -2.76 -5.38
N ASN A 67 -3.66 -3.70 -5.10
CA ASN A 67 -3.45 -4.77 -4.14
C ASN A 67 -2.22 -5.62 -4.46
N LYS A 68 -2.04 -6.01 -5.74
CA LYS A 68 -0.87 -6.77 -6.20
C LYS A 68 0.44 -6.00 -6.10
N THR A 69 0.39 -4.67 -6.11
CA THR A 69 1.58 -3.82 -6.04
C THR A 69 2.06 -3.59 -4.60
N VAL A 70 1.16 -3.64 -3.60
CA VAL A 70 1.49 -3.38 -2.19
C VAL A 70 2.68 -4.24 -1.69
N PRO A 71 2.72 -5.57 -1.89
CA PRO A 71 3.83 -6.38 -1.39
C PRO A 71 5.20 -5.94 -1.94
N ALA A 72 5.28 -5.58 -3.21
CA ALA A 72 6.52 -5.13 -3.84
C ALA A 72 6.97 -3.75 -3.30
N LEU A 73 6.02 -2.84 -3.05
CA LEU A 73 6.33 -1.55 -2.43
C LEU A 73 6.82 -1.72 -0.98
N LEU A 74 6.18 -2.62 -0.24
CA LEU A 74 6.55 -2.94 1.13
C LEU A 74 7.94 -3.57 1.21
N ASP A 75 8.26 -4.53 0.35
CA ASP A 75 9.59 -5.16 0.28
C ASP A 75 10.69 -4.14 -0.03
N LEU A 76 10.46 -3.28 -1.03
CA LEU A 76 11.38 -2.19 -1.39
C LEU A 76 11.61 -1.22 -0.22
N ARG A 77 10.57 -0.91 0.55
CA ARG A 77 10.63 0.06 1.66
C ARG A 77 11.19 -0.55 2.94
N ALA A 78 10.93 -1.81 3.21
CA ALA A 78 11.41 -2.48 4.41
C ALA A 78 12.94 -2.65 4.44
N ARG A 79 13.62 -2.61 3.29
CA ARG A 79 15.09 -2.67 3.14
C ARG A 79 15.74 -3.80 3.97
N GLY A 80 15.10 -4.97 3.98
CA GLY A 80 15.57 -6.14 4.73
C GLY A 80 15.05 -6.25 6.17
N GLY A 81 14.23 -5.32 6.64
CA GLY A 81 13.45 -5.49 7.87
C GLY A 81 12.25 -6.41 7.68
N THR A 82 11.73 -6.94 8.78
CA THR A 82 10.60 -7.88 8.78
C THR A 82 9.28 -7.12 8.88
N LEU A 83 8.30 -7.48 8.06
CA LEU A 83 6.93 -6.98 8.14
C LEU A 83 6.00 -8.10 8.60
N THR A 84 5.21 -7.85 9.65
CA THR A 84 4.21 -8.78 10.17
C THR A 84 2.84 -8.11 10.23
N PRO A 85 1.77 -8.76 9.77
CA PRO A 85 0.41 -8.26 9.98
C PRO A 85 0.11 -8.04 11.47
N THR A 86 -0.60 -6.96 11.79
CA THR A 86 -1.19 -6.77 13.12
C THR A 86 -2.64 -7.27 13.06
N ASP A 87 -2.95 -8.30 13.85
CA ASP A 87 -4.32 -8.83 14.03
C ASP A 87 -5.26 -7.81 14.68
#